data_AF-A0A3A8SNN4-F1
#
_entry.id   AF-A0A3A8SNN4-F1
#
_cell.length_a   1.000
_cell.length_b   1.000
_cell.length_c   1.000
_cell.angle_alpha   90.00
_cell.angle_beta   90.00
_cell.angle_gamma   90.00
#
_symmetry.space_group_name_H-M   'P 1'
#
loop_
_entity.id
_entity.type
_entity.pdbx_description
1 polymer ?
#
loop_
_entity_poly.entity_id
_entity_poly.type
_entity_poly.pdbx_seq_one_letter_code
_entity_poly.pdbx_strand_id
1 'polypeptide(L)'
;DQDNDSKVNVLGDVRCHALYTDGEINIQGDLHARDVVYAYYNDHTLAAGTIHARVVIEDDHGIMASVQAEHHFDMDTYSQGYGEGVPERLKELFVDEVFEAEEEEEPARLDKFGLFDRLRKGLPVFRERP
;
A
#
# COMPACT_ATOMS: atom_id res chain seq x y z
N ASP A 1 -22.36 -6.46 -0.29
CA ASP A 1 -22.52 -7.72 -1.04
C ASP A 1 -22.74 -7.52 -2.53
N GLN A 2 -21.65 -7.19 -3.22
CA GLN A 2 -21.34 -7.59 -4.62
C GLN A 2 -20.10 -6.77 -5.03
N ASP A 3 -18.96 -7.05 -4.41
CA ASP A 3 -17.68 -6.53 -4.91
C ASP A 3 -16.80 -7.70 -5.35
N ASN A 4 -16.04 -7.46 -6.42
CA ASN A 4 -15.33 -8.51 -7.14
C ASN A 4 -14.18 -9.07 -6.29
N ASP A 5 -14.46 -10.11 -5.52
CA ASP A 5 -13.49 -10.97 -4.84
C ASP A 5 -12.63 -11.74 -5.86
N SER A 6 -11.76 -11.03 -6.56
CA SER A 6 -10.75 -11.68 -7.39
C SER A 6 -9.78 -12.43 -6.50
N LYS A 7 -9.63 -13.73 -6.75
CA LYS A 7 -8.65 -14.58 -6.08
C LYS A 7 -7.51 -14.86 -7.03
N VAL A 8 -6.30 -14.45 -6.70
CA VAL A 8 -5.11 -14.64 -7.54
C VAL A 8 -4.17 -15.61 -6.86
N ASN A 9 -3.75 -16.66 -7.58
CA ASN A 9 -2.75 -17.62 -7.12
C ASN A 9 -1.55 -17.57 -8.07
N VAL A 10 -0.37 -17.25 -7.55
CA VAL A 10 0.88 -17.16 -8.30
C VAL A 10 1.83 -18.25 -7.81
N LEU A 11 2.35 -19.07 -8.73
CA LEU A 11 3.22 -20.22 -8.40
C LEU A 11 4.68 -19.85 -8.11
N GLY A 12 5.07 -18.59 -8.28
CA GLY A 12 6.44 -18.11 -8.08
C GLY A 12 6.44 -16.63 -7.78
N ASP A 13 7.54 -15.96 -8.10
CA ASP A 13 7.72 -14.55 -7.73
C ASP A 13 6.87 -13.60 -8.58
N VAL A 14 6.44 -12.51 -7.94
CA VAL A 14 5.82 -11.37 -8.62
C VAL A 14 6.79 -10.21 -8.65
N ARG A 15 6.93 -9.57 -9.82
CA ARG A 15 7.66 -8.30 -9.97
C ARG A 15 6.74 -7.26 -10.56
N CYS A 16 6.56 -6.14 -9.86
CA CYS A 16 5.68 -5.06 -10.29
C CYS A 16 6.24 -3.68 -9.89
N HIS A 17 5.67 -2.62 -10.45
CA HIS A 17 5.95 -1.27 -9.95
C HIS A 17 5.28 -1.06 -8.59
N ALA A 18 4.02 -1.47 -8.49
CA ALA A 18 3.23 -1.38 -7.27
C ALA A 18 2.13 -2.46 -7.28
N LEU A 19 1.65 -2.82 -6.10
CA LEU A 19 0.52 -3.73 -5.91
C LEU A 19 -0.54 -3.06 -5.03
N TYR A 20 -1.75 -2.93 -5.55
CA TYR A 20 -2.95 -2.63 -4.76
C TYR A 20 -3.81 -3.89 -4.72
N THR A 21 -4.31 -4.27 -3.56
CA THR A 21 -5.28 -5.35 -3.45
C THR A 21 -6.32 -5.05 -2.38
N ASP A 22 -7.56 -5.37 -2.72
CA ASP A 22 -8.70 -5.56 -1.80
C ASP A 22 -9.04 -7.06 -1.69
N GLY A 23 -8.71 -7.84 -2.74
CA GLY A 23 -8.99 -9.27 -2.80
C GLY A 23 -7.88 -10.16 -2.25
N GLU A 24 -8.14 -11.47 -2.32
CA GLU A 24 -7.22 -12.53 -1.89
C GLU A 24 -6.10 -12.75 -2.93
N ILE A 25 -4.85 -12.60 -2.51
CA ILE A 25 -3.67 -12.88 -3.34
C ILE A 25 -2.73 -13.82 -2.60
N ASN A 26 -2.42 -14.97 -3.22
CA ASN A 26 -1.46 -15.94 -2.73
C ASN A 26 -0.29 -16.08 -3.71
N ILE A 27 0.92 -15.79 -3.24
CA ILE A 27 2.17 -15.86 -3.99
C ILE A 27 3.05 -16.93 -3.35
N GLN A 28 3.34 -18.03 -4.07
CA GLN A 28 4.21 -19.11 -3.59
C GLN A 28 5.73 -18.78 -3.65
N GLY A 29 6.05 -17.51 -3.91
CA GLY A 29 7.40 -16.94 -3.91
C GLY A 29 7.40 -15.56 -3.28
N ASP A 30 8.34 -14.71 -3.70
CA ASP A 30 8.48 -13.35 -3.17
C ASP A 30 7.72 -12.32 -4.02
N LEU A 31 7.23 -11.26 -3.36
CA LEU A 31 6.67 -10.08 -4.01
C LEU A 31 7.73 -8.98 -4.05
N HIS A 32 8.18 -8.60 -5.24
CA HIS A 32 9.07 -7.46 -5.44
C HIS A 32 8.31 -6.32 -6.12
N ALA A 33 7.80 -5.39 -5.30
CA ALA A 33 7.28 -4.12 -5.78
C ALA A 33 8.40 -3.07 -5.76
N ARG A 34 8.54 -2.28 -6.83
CA ARG A 34 9.53 -1.19 -6.84
C ARG A 34 9.17 -0.10 -5.81
N ASP A 35 7.90 0.27 -5.75
CA ASP A 35 7.43 1.48 -5.06
C ASP A 35 6.54 1.13 -3.86
N VAL A 36 5.30 0.72 -4.11
CA VAL A 36 4.26 0.61 -3.07
C VAL A 36 3.56 -0.75 -3.12
N VAL A 37 3.37 -1.37 -1.95
CA VAL A 37 2.34 -2.39 -1.71
C VAL A 37 1.28 -1.81 -0.79
N TYR A 38 0.04 -1.80 -1.22
CA TYR A 38 -1.11 -1.29 -0.47
C TYR A 38 -2.17 -2.38 -0.40
N ALA A 39 -2.34 -2.96 0.78
CA ALA A 39 -3.32 -3.99 1.05
C ALA A 39 -4.49 -3.33 1.81
N TYR A 40 -5.70 -3.39 1.25
CA TYR A 40 -6.86 -2.64 1.70
C TYR A 40 -8.01 -3.57 2.08
N TYR A 41 -8.75 -3.23 3.14
CA TYR A 41 -9.98 -3.90 3.58
C TYR A 41 -9.77 -5.25 4.26
N ASN A 42 -10.67 -5.63 5.18
CA ASN A 42 -10.41 -6.66 6.18
C ASN A 42 -10.93 -8.06 5.88
N ASP A 43 -11.52 -8.26 4.72
CA ASP A 43 -12.17 -9.52 4.37
C ASP A 43 -11.24 -10.54 3.69
N HIS A 44 -10.05 -10.13 3.25
CA HIS A 44 -9.12 -10.96 2.47
C HIS A 44 -7.67 -10.83 2.94
N THR A 45 -6.80 -11.66 2.36
CA THR A 45 -5.37 -11.68 2.70
C THR A 45 -4.44 -11.55 1.49
N LEU A 46 -3.27 -10.96 1.74
CA LEU A 46 -2.09 -11.02 0.88
C LEU A 46 -1.06 -11.95 1.51
N ALA A 47 -0.88 -13.14 0.94
CA ALA A 47 0.11 -14.12 1.37
C ALA A 47 1.28 -14.20 0.37
N ALA A 48 2.51 -14.17 0.89
CA ALA A 48 3.75 -14.29 0.13
C ALA A 48 4.89 -14.83 1.00
N GLY A 49 6.04 -15.17 0.41
CA GLY A 49 7.28 -15.42 1.15
C GLY A 49 7.78 -14.13 1.84
N THR A 50 8.41 -13.27 1.05
CA THR A 50 8.85 -11.92 1.47
C THR A 50 8.26 -10.86 0.54
N ILE A 51 7.78 -9.76 1.13
CA ILE A 51 7.41 -8.54 0.42
C ILE A 51 8.59 -7.58 0.46
N HIS A 52 9.14 -7.26 -0.71
CA HIS A 52 10.13 -6.22 -0.91
C HIS A 52 9.48 -5.02 -1.57
N ALA A 53 9.51 -3.86 -0.90
CA ALA A 53 9.00 -2.60 -1.44
C ALA A 53 9.66 -1.40 -0.78
N ARG A 54 9.48 -0.20 -1.31
CA ARG A 54 9.86 1.01 -0.58
C ARG A 54 8.86 1.29 0.54
N VAL A 55 7.57 1.16 0.24
CA VAL A 55 6.47 1.33 1.20
C VAL A 55 5.54 0.13 1.17
N VAL A 56 5.20 -0.39 2.35
CA VAL A 56 4.13 -1.37 2.57
C VAL A 56 3.12 -0.78 3.54
N ILE A 57 1.85 -0.77 3.15
CA ILE A 57 0.72 -0.29 3.96
C ILE A 57 -0.30 -1.43 4.10
N GLU A 58 -0.61 -1.76 5.36
CA GLU A 58 -1.70 -2.64 5.77
C GLU A 58 -2.87 -1.76 6.23
N ASP A 59 -3.77 -1.45 5.30
CA ASP A 59 -4.99 -0.69 5.60
C ASP A 59 -6.13 -1.66 5.94
N ASP A 60 -6.12 -2.11 7.19
CA ASP A 60 -7.07 -3.09 7.73
C ASP A 60 -7.05 -4.43 6.96
N HIS A 61 -5.96 -4.76 6.25
CA HIS A 61 -5.84 -5.96 5.43
C HIS A 61 -4.78 -6.92 5.94
N GLY A 62 -5.10 -8.21 6.02
CA GLY A 62 -4.18 -9.21 6.55
C GLY A 62 -3.00 -9.50 5.61
N ILE A 63 -1.78 -9.16 6.03
CA ILE A 63 -0.55 -9.61 5.34
C ILE A 63 0.03 -10.84 6.04
N MET A 64 0.18 -11.92 5.28
CA MET A 64 0.84 -13.17 5.70
C MET A 64 2.16 -13.35 4.96
N ALA A 65 3.14 -12.49 5.26
CA ALA A 65 4.48 -12.52 4.66
C ALA A 65 5.52 -11.88 5.57
N SER A 66 6.81 -12.15 5.34
CA SER A 66 7.87 -11.30 5.89
C SER A 66 7.91 -9.98 5.14
N VAL A 67 8.03 -8.84 5.83
CA VAL A 67 8.11 -7.52 5.18
C VAL A 67 9.54 -6.98 5.25
N GLN A 68 10.10 -6.68 4.07
CA GLN A 68 11.38 -5.99 3.90
C GLN A 68 11.13 -4.68 3.14
N ALA A 69 10.76 -3.65 3.88
CA ALA A 69 10.47 -2.33 3.33
C ALA A 69 11.23 -1.22 4.04
N GLU A 70 11.50 -0.12 3.33
CA GLU A 70 12.06 1.09 3.93
C GLU A 70 11.06 1.72 4.92
N HIS A 71 9.78 1.66 4.57
CA HIS A 71 8.68 2.10 5.42
C HIS A 71 7.59 1.03 5.44
N HIS A 72 7.29 0.51 6.62
CA HIS A 72 6.18 -0.42 6.84
C HIS A 72 5.20 0.24 7.81
N PHE A 73 3.98 0.43 7.35
CA PHE A 73 2.83 0.82 8.15
C PHE A 73 1.97 -0.43 8.31
N ASP A 74 2.24 -1.22 9.34
CA ASP A 74 1.41 -2.37 9.69
C ASP A 74 0.02 -1.92 10.14
N MET A 75 -0.91 -2.87 10.26
CA MET A 75 -2.31 -2.58 10.55
C MET A 75 -2.51 -1.74 11.83
N ASP A 76 -1.74 -2.06 12.88
CA ASP A 76 -1.78 -1.35 14.16
C ASP A 76 -1.22 0.08 14.03
N THR A 77 -0.11 0.24 13.31
CA THR A 77 0.52 1.55 13.09
C THR A 77 -0.32 2.42 12.17
N TYR A 78 -0.81 1.89 11.05
CA TYR A 78 -1.54 2.66 10.05
C TYR A 78 -2.90 3.11 10.58
N SER A 79 -3.63 2.22 11.27
CA SER A 79 -4.94 2.50 11.87
C SER A 79 -5.88 3.27 10.92
N GLN A 80 -6.05 2.74 9.70
CA GLN A 80 -6.86 3.34 8.63
C GLN A 80 -6.43 4.77 8.24
N GLY A 81 -5.14 5.08 8.43
CA GLY A 81 -4.55 6.40 8.19
C GLY A 81 -4.62 7.35 9.39
N TYR A 82 -5.22 6.94 10.52
CA TYR A 82 -5.37 7.74 11.73
C TYR A 82 -4.36 7.40 12.84
N GLY A 83 -3.41 6.50 12.56
CA GLY A 83 -2.36 6.16 13.51
C GLY A 83 -1.54 7.39 13.93
N GLU A 84 -1.06 7.39 15.17
CA GLU A 84 -0.28 8.51 15.71
C GLU A 84 0.97 8.79 14.84
N GLY A 85 1.05 10.00 14.28
CA GLY A 85 2.16 10.43 13.42
C GLY A 85 2.13 9.86 12.00
N VAL A 86 1.12 9.04 11.64
CA VAL A 86 1.00 8.46 10.30
C VAL A 86 0.77 9.54 9.24
N PRO A 87 -0.18 10.48 9.39
CA PRO A 87 -0.40 11.52 8.38
C PRO A 87 0.87 12.34 8.10
N GLU A 88 1.61 12.71 9.13
CA GLU A 88 2.85 13.48 9.02
C GLU A 88 3.93 12.68 8.29
N ARG A 89 4.14 11.42 8.68
CA ARG A 89 5.11 10.53 8.03
C ARG A 89 4.76 10.29 6.57
N LEU A 90 3.48 10.10 6.23
CA LEU A 90 3.05 9.95 4.84
C LEU A 90 3.33 11.24 4.05
N LYS A 91 3.02 12.42 4.61
CA LYS A 91 3.28 13.72 3.97
C LYS A 91 4.77 13.98 3.73
N GLU A 92 5.65 13.50 4.59
CA GLU A 92 7.10 13.56 4.40
C GLU A 92 7.58 12.65 3.25
N LEU A 93 6.94 11.49 3.08
CA LEU A 93 7.34 10.48 2.09
C LEU A 93 6.79 10.78 0.69
N PHE A 94 5.50 11.12 0.62
CA PHE A 94 4.77 11.22 -0.63
C PHE A 94 4.59 12.68 -1.06
N VAL A 95 4.52 12.89 -2.38
CA VAL A 95 4.23 14.20 -2.97
C VAL A 95 2.77 14.63 -2.68
N ASP A 96 2.49 15.92 -2.68
CA ASP A 96 1.17 16.46 -2.32
C ASP A 96 0.05 15.95 -3.26
N GLU A 97 0.37 15.61 -4.51
CA GLU A 97 -0.62 15.19 -5.51
C GLU A 97 -1.20 13.78 -5.30
N VAL A 98 -0.74 13.04 -4.30
CA VAL A 98 -1.34 11.73 -3.95
C VAL A 98 -2.19 11.80 -2.67
N PHE A 99 -2.43 13.00 -2.15
CA PHE A 99 -3.33 13.23 -1.03
C PHE A 99 -4.68 13.75 -1.51
N GLU A 100 -5.73 13.35 -0.80
CA GLU A 100 -7.05 13.98 -0.88
C GLU A 100 -6.94 15.46 -0.49
N ALA A 101 -7.84 16.29 -1.01
CA ALA A 101 -7.88 17.69 -0.63
C ALA A 101 -8.16 17.81 0.88
N GLU A 102 -7.42 18.67 1.57
CA GLU A 102 -7.65 18.93 3.00
C GLU A 102 -9.06 19.48 3.22
N GLU A 103 -9.86 18.76 4.01
CA GLU A 103 -11.12 19.28 4.54
C GLU A 103 -10.84 19.97 5.89
N GLU A 104 -11.63 20.99 6.24
CA GLU A 104 -11.32 21.95 7.32
C GLU A 104 -11.07 21.33 8.70
N GLU A 105 -11.46 20.07 8.93
CA GLU A 105 -11.38 19.37 10.22
C GLU A 105 -10.67 18.01 10.18
N GLU A 106 -10.15 17.55 9.02
CA GLU A 106 -9.48 16.25 8.90
C GLU A 106 -8.08 16.37 8.25
N PRO A 107 -7.07 15.62 8.75
CA PRO A 107 -5.77 15.58 8.12
C PRO A 107 -5.88 15.01 6.70
N ALA A 108 -5.09 15.55 5.75
CA ALA A 108 -5.04 15.05 4.38
C ALA A 108 -4.79 13.53 4.35
N ARG A 109 -5.71 12.78 3.76
CA ARG A 109 -5.60 11.32 3.63
C ARG A 109 -4.90 10.96 2.34
N LEU A 110 -4.20 9.84 2.34
CA LEU A 110 -3.59 9.32 1.13
C LEU A 110 -4.69 8.83 0.18
N ASP A 111 -4.83 9.47 -0.99
CA ASP A 111 -5.73 9.02 -2.05
C ASP A 111 -5.11 7.77 -2.70
N LYS A 112 -5.53 6.59 -2.25
CA LYS A 112 -5.05 5.32 -2.79
C LYS A 112 -5.29 5.18 -4.30
N PHE A 113 -6.38 5.73 -4.84
CA PHE A 113 -6.66 5.66 -6.27
C PHE A 113 -5.78 6.64 -7.04
N GLY A 114 -5.63 7.88 -6.54
CA GLY A 114 -4.72 8.88 -7.08
C GLY A 114 -3.26 8.42 -7.08
N LEU A 115 -2.81 7.80 -5.98
CA LEU A 115 -1.49 7.19 -5.85
C LEU A 115 -1.24 6.16 -6.95
N PHE A 116 -2.15 5.18 -7.10
CA PHE A 116 -1.98 4.12 -8.09
C PHE A 116 -2.16 4.60 -9.53
N ASP A 117 -3.01 5.59 -9.79
CA ASP A 117 -3.10 6.22 -11.11
C ASP A 117 -1.80 6.96 -11.47
N ARG A 118 -1.18 7.63 -10.51
CA ARG A 118 0.12 8.30 -10.68
C ARG A 118 1.26 7.30 -10.94
N LEU A 119 1.32 6.21 -10.17
CA LEU A 119 2.27 5.10 -10.38
C LEU A 119 2.11 4.46 -11.76
N ARG A 120 0.86 4.24 -12.19
CA ARG A 120 0.52 3.72 -13.53
C ARG A 120 1.03 4.64 -14.66
N LYS A 121 0.99 5.95 -14.45
CA LYS A 121 1.52 6.96 -15.38
C LYS A 121 3.06 7.08 -15.33
N GLY A 122 3.73 6.36 -14.43
CA GLY A 122 5.18 6.44 -14.24
C GLY A 122 5.65 7.76 -13.65
N LEU A 123 4.75 8.52 -13.02
CA LEU A 123 5.06 9.80 -12.39
C LEU A 123 5.65 9.57 -10.99
N PRO A 124 6.55 10.45 -10.51
CA PRO A 124 7.13 10.33 -9.17
C PRO A 124 6.05 10.47 -8.10
N VAL A 125 6.00 9.54 -7.16
CA VAL A 125 5.08 9.61 -6.00
C VAL A 125 5.80 9.94 -4.69
N PHE A 126 7.12 9.77 -4.65
CA PHE A 126 7.92 10.06 -3.49
C PHE A 126 8.57 11.43 -3.62
N ARG A 127 8.70 12.14 -2.50
CA ARG A 127 9.56 13.32 -2.43
C ARG A 127 11.02 12.89 -2.59
N GLU A 128 11.82 13.75 -3.22
CA GLU A 128 13.28 13.55 -3.24
C GLU A 128 13.80 13.70 -1.81
N ARG A 129 14.63 12.75 -1.36
CA ARG A 129 15.34 12.93 -0.09
C ARG A 129 16.31 14.11 -0.27
N PRO A 130 16.41 15.03 0.72
CA PRO A 130 17.39 16.11 0.67
C PRO A 130 18.83 15.58 0.60
#